data_AF-A0A4P6KUS4-F1
#
_entry.id   AF-A0A4P6KUS4-F1
#
_cell.length_a   1.000
_cell.length_b   1.000
_cell.length_c   1.000
_cell.angle_alpha   90.00
_cell.angle_beta   90.00
_cell.angle_gamma   90.00
#
_symmetry.space_group_name_H-M   'P 1'
#
loop_
_entity.id
_entity.type
_entity.pdbx_description
1 polymer ?
#
loop_
_entity_poly.entity_id
_entity_poly.type
_entity_poly.pdbx_seq_one_letter_code
_entity_poly.pdbx_strand_id
1 'polypeptide(L)'
;MSHKNKTLATLLASVTGGLGIHRFYLKGLSDRWGWLHAAALPACGIVMGAAPQADWYFWYLPLILSMLAGFLEALVLGLMSDEKWDAAYNADSGRRSESRWPLAVIIVATVMVGAGMLIATIARLFDLLYTGGAYG
;
A
#
# COMPACT_ATOMS: atom_id res chain seq x y z
N MET A 1 12.13 7.56 22.88
CA MET A 1 11.50 6.72 21.83
C MET A 1 12.42 6.69 20.60
N SER A 2 12.36 5.64 19.77
CA SER A 2 13.15 5.58 18.54
C SER A 2 12.57 6.53 17.48
N HIS A 3 13.40 7.39 16.88
CA HIS A 3 13.00 8.32 15.84
C HIS A 3 12.72 7.57 14.53
N LYS A 4 11.50 7.72 14.00
CA LYS A 4 11.01 7.06 12.79
C LYS A 4 11.38 7.88 11.55
N ASN A 5 11.87 7.18 10.53
CA ASN A 5 12.29 7.75 9.26
C ASN A 5 11.13 7.76 8.26
N LYS A 6 10.72 8.96 7.86
CA LYS A 6 9.64 9.21 6.90
C LYS A 6 9.90 8.61 5.52
N THR A 7 11.10 8.78 5.00
CA THR A 7 11.50 8.24 3.69
C THR A 7 11.42 6.72 3.68
N LEU A 8 11.89 6.08 4.76
CA LEU A 8 11.78 4.63 4.90
C LEU A 8 10.32 4.17 5.02
N ALA A 9 9.50 4.84 5.83
CA ALA A 9 8.09 4.50 5.94
C ALA A 9 7.34 4.61 4.60
N THR A 10 7.64 5.67 3.84
CA THR A 10 7.10 5.89 2.50
C THR A 10 7.56 4.81 1.53
N LEU A 11 8.84 4.45 1.55
CA LEU A 11 9.39 3.37 0.73
C LEU A 11 8.72 2.03 1.07
N LEU A 12 8.60 1.69 2.35
CA LEU A 12 7.94 0.47 2.80
C LEU A 12 6.48 0.44 2.33
N ALA A 13 5.76 1.56 2.42
CA ALA A 13 4.38 1.64 1.96
C ALA A 13 4.31 1.46 0.43
N SER A 14 5.25 2.01 -0.33
CA SER A 14 5.28 1.88 -1.79
C SER A 14 5.63 0.47 -2.26
N VAL A 15 6.57 -0.23 -1.62
CA VAL A 15 7.06 -1.54 -2.10
C VAL A 15 6.28 -2.69 -1.47
N THR A 16 5.91 -2.54 -0.20
CA THR A 16 5.34 -3.61 0.63
C THR A 16 3.98 -3.24 1.22
N GLY A 17 3.34 -2.19 0.69
CA GLY A 17 2.07 -1.68 1.18
C GLY A 17 0.96 -2.74 1.17
N GLY A 18 0.98 -3.65 0.19
CA GLY A 18 0.05 -4.78 0.14
C GLY A 18 0.15 -5.74 1.33
N LEU A 19 1.28 -5.75 2.05
CA LEU A 19 1.51 -6.58 3.23
C LEU A 19 1.44 -5.78 4.55
N GLY A 20 1.34 -4.45 4.50
CA GLY A 20 1.19 -3.59 5.68
C GLY A 20 2.48 -3.38 6.50
N ILE A 21 3.66 -3.71 5.97
CA ILE A 21 4.94 -3.64 6.70
C ILE A 21 5.22 -2.21 7.19
N HIS A 22 4.88 -1.19 6.40
CA HIS A 22 5.01 0.22 6.80
C HIS A 22 4.17 0.56 8.03
N ARG A 23 3.01 -0.06 8.20
CA ARG A 23 2.17 0.15 9.38
C ARG A 23 2.75 -0.49 10.62
N PHE A 24 3.27 -1.71 10.52
CA PHE A 24 3.99 -2.35 11.62
C PHE A 24 5.27 -1.59 11.99
N TYR A 25 5.96 -1.00 11.00
CA TYR A 25 7.10 -0.12 11.26
C TYR A 25 6.71 1.10 12.10
N LEU A 26 5.55 1.71 11.82
CA LEU A 26 5.10 2.93 12.51
C LEU A 26 4.45 2.66 13.87
N LYS A 27 3.55 1.68 13.94
CA LYS A 27 2.64 1.46 15.07
C LYS A 27 2.89 0.14 15.82
N GLY A 28 3.77 -0.72 15.32
CA GLY A 28 4.02 -2.04 15.88
C GLY A 28 2.91 -3.05 15.59
N LEU A 29 3.00 -4.23 16.22
CA LEU A 29 2.08 -5.37 15.98
C LEU A 29 0.66 -5.17 16.52
N SER A 30 0.39 -4.07 17.24
CA SER A 30 -0.96 -3.74 17.71
C SER A 30 -1.82 -3.09 16.62
N ASP A 31 -1.27 -2.77 15.45
CA ASP A 31 -2.00 -2.09 14.39
C ASP A 31 -2.93 -3.03 13.62
N ARG A 32 -4.24 -2.86 13.84
CA ARG A 32 -5.30 -3.65 13.20
C ARG A 32 -5.29 -3.54 11.67
N TRP A 33 -4.89 -2.37 11.15
CA TRP A 33 -4.85 -2.15 9.70
C TRP A 33 -3.65 -2.81 9.04
N GLY A 34 -2.48 -2.81 9.69
CA GLY A 34 -1.34 -3.63 9.26
C GLY A 34 -1.73 -5.11 9.16
N TRP A 35 -2.48 -5.62 10.13
CA TRP A 35 -3.02 -6.98 10.06
C TRP A 35 -4.04 -7.18 8.95
N LEU A 36 -4.86 -6.17 8.63
CA LEU A 36 -5.77 -6.25 7.49
C LEU A 36 -5.02 -6.38 6.16
N HIS A 37 -3.94 -5.61 5.96
CA HIS A 37 -3.08 -5.79 4.79
C HIS A 37 -2.44 -7.18 4.76
N ALA A 38 -1.88 -7.62 5.88
CA ALA A 38 -1.28 -8.96 5.99
C ALA A 38 -2.29 -10.08 5.67
N ALA A 39 -3.56 -9.90 6.06
CA ALA A 39 -4.65 -10.82 5.80
C ALA A 39 -5.08 -10.86 4.31
N ALA A 40 -4.69 -9.89 3.49
CA ALA A 40 -5.01 -9.89 2.06
C ALA A 40 -4.38 -11.08 1.32
N LEU A 41 -3.19 -11.53 1.74
CA LEU A 41 -2.52 -12.69 1.15
C LEU A 41 -3.27 -14.01 1.42
N PRO A 42 -3.57 -14.40 2.69
CA PRO A 42 -4.39 -15.59 2.94
C PRO A 42 -5.82 -15.45 2.39
N ALA A 43 -6.38 -14.23 2.33
CA ALA A 43 -7.67 -14.00 1.68
C ALA A 43 -7.66 -14.42 0.20
N CYS A 44 -6.56 -14.25 -0.52
CA CYS A 44 -6.44 -14.76 -1.89
C CYS A 44 -6.61 -16.29 -1.92
N GLY A 45 -5.96 -17.02 -1.01
CA GLY A 45 -6.09 -18.47 -0.90
C GLY A 45 -7.51 -18.92 -0.53
N ILE A 46 -8.18 -18.17 0.35
CA ILE A 46 -9.59 -18.43 0.70
C ILE A 46 -10.49 -18.27 -0.52
N VAL A 47 -10.32 -17.21 -1.31
CA VAL A 47 -11.10 -16.98 -2.54
C VAL A 47 -10.81 -18.06 -3.58
N MET A 48 -9.54 -18.45 -3.77
CA MET A 48 -9.16 -19.55 -4.66
C MET A 48 -9.85 -20.86 -4.28
N GLY A 49 -9.89 -21.19 -2.98
CA GLY A 49 -10.54 -22.42 -2.49
C GLY A 49 -12.07 -22.37 -2.57
N ALA A 50 -12.67 -21.21 -2.33
CA ALA A 50 -14.12 -21.02 -2.37
C ALA A 50 -14.69 -20.91 -3.79
N ALA A 51 -13.92 -20.38 -4.74
CA ALA A 51 -14.32 -20.15 -6.12
C ALA A 51 -13.22 -20.56 -7.13
N PRO A 52 -12.89 -21.87 -7.23
CA PRO A 52 -11.79 -22.36 -8.08
C PRO A 52 -12.06 -22.25 -9.59
N GLN A 53 -13.28 -21.92 -9.99
CA GLN A 53 -13.66 -21.64 -11.39
C GLN A 53 -13.70 -20.15 -11.73
N ALA A 54 -13.50 -19.26 -10.75
CA ALA A 54 -13.44 -17.82 -11.01
C ALA A 54 -12.13 -17.46 -11.75
N ASP A 55 -12.16 -16.37 -12.52
CA ASP A 55 -10.95 -15.84 -13.13
C ASP A 55 -9.89 -15.51 -12.06
N TRP A 56 -8.63 -15.77 -12.37
CA TRP A 56 -7.48 -15.53 -11.48
C TRP A 56 -7.43 -14.08 -10.98
N TYR A 57 -7.95 -13.11 -11.74
CA TYR A 57 -8.11 -11.73 -11.28
C TYR A 57 -8.86 -11.66 -9.95
N PHE A 58 -9.98 -12.37 -9.80
CA PHE A 58 -10.78 -12.35 -8.58
C PHE A 58 -10.08 -13.05 -7.42
N TRP A 59 -9.24 -14.04 -7.70
CA TRP A 59 -8.41 -14.68 -6.68
C TRP A 59 -7.42 -13.71 -6.05
N TYR A 60 -6.76 -12.87 -6.86
CA TYR A 60 -5.76 -11.92 -6.37
C TYR A 60 -6.31 -10.55 -6.02
N LEU A 61 -7.60 -10.28 -6.30
CA LEU A 61 -8.26 -9.01 -6.03
C LEU A 61 -8.07 -8.52 -4.58
N PRO A 62 -8.14 -9.36 -3.52
CA PRO A 62 -7.87 -8.92 -2.15
C PRO A 62 -6.47 -8.28 -2.00
N LEU A 63 -5.44 -8.91 -2.57
CA LEU A 63 -4.07 -8.40 -2.52
C LEU A 63 -3.90 -7.15 -3.38
N ILE A 64 -4.53 -7.10 -4.56
CA ILE A 64 -4.51 -5.93 -5.44
C ILE A 64 -5.08 -4.70 -4.71
N LEU A 65 -6.24 -4.85 -4.06
CA LEU A 65 -6.86 -3.77 -3.28
C LEU A 65 -5.96 -3.32 -2.11
N SER A 66 -5.33 -4.28 -1.43
CA SER A 66 -4.37 -4.00 -0.36
C SER A 66 -3.16 -3.22 -0.87
N MET A 67 -2.61 -3.58 -2.04
CA MET A 67 -1.51 -2.85 -2.67
C MET A 67 -1.90 -1.42 -3.06
N LEU A 68 -3.08 -1.23 -3.65
CA LEU A 68 -3.60 0.10 -4.01
C LEU A 68 -3.76 0.99 -2.77
N ALA A 69 -4.30 0.46 -1.67
CA ALA A 69 -4.35 1.16 -0.39
C ALA A 69 -2.94 1.49 0.12
N GLY A 70 -1.99 0.57 0.00
CA GLY A 70 -0.59 0.77 0.33
C GLY A 70 0.07 1.92 -0.46
N PHE A 71 -0.16 2.01 -1.77
CA PHE A 71 0.32 3.12 -2.59
C PHE A 71 -0.29 4.45 -2.16
N LEU A 72 -1.61 4.49 -1.90
CA LEU A 72 -2.26 5.68 -1.38
C LEU A 72 -1.64 6.13 -0.06
N GLU A 73 -1.36 5.18 0.84
CA GLU A 73 -0.69 5.47 2.11
C GLU A 73 0.73 5.96 1.92
N ALA A 74 1.50 5.40 0.99
CA ALA A 74 2.83 5.91 0.64
C ALA A 74 2.76 7.38 0.21
N LEU A 75 1.79 7.75 -0.62
CA LEU A 75 1.59 9.15 -1.03
C LEU A 75 1.20 10.03 0.17
N VAL A 76 0.29 9.57 1.03
CA VAL A 76 -0.11 10.30 2.24
C VAL A 76 1.09 10.54 3.18
N LEU A 77 1.89 9.50 3.44
CA LEU A 77 3.06 9.60 4.31
C LEU A 77 4.17 10.45 3.68
N GLY A 78 4.41 10.27 2.38
CA GLY A 78 5.48 10.98 1.68
C GLY A 78 5.19 12.47 1.48
N LEU A 79 3.94 12.83 1.21
CA LEU A 79 3.50 14.22 1.00
C LEU A 79 3.18 14.94 2.32
N MET A 80 3.10 14.23 3.44
CA MET A 80 2.94 14.84 4.76
C MET A 80 4.06 15.86 5.01
N SER A 81 3.79 17.03 5.62
CA SER A 81 4.87 17.95 5.98
C SER A 81 5.74 17.35 7.10
N ASP A 82 7.00 17.75 7.20
CA ASP A 82 7.91 17.19 8.21
C ASP A 82 7.48 17.53 9.64
N GLU A 83 6.87 18.71 9.84
CA GLU A 83 6.32 19.10 11.14
C GLU A 83 5.13 18.21 11.54
N LYS A 84 4.24 17.90 10.58
CA LYS A 84 3.11 17.00 10.82
C LYS A 84 3.60 15.57 11.07
N TRP A 85 4.61 15.13 10.32
CA TRP A 85 5.24 13.83 10.53
C TRP A 85 5.84 13.72 11.92
N ASP A 86 6.60 14.72 12.34
CA ASP A 86 7.24 14.70 13.65
C ASP A 86 6.22 14.76 14.78
N ALA A 87 5.18 15.60 14.66
CA ALA A 87 4.10 15.64 15.64
C ALA A 87 3.37 14.29 15.78
N ALA A 88 3.21 13.55 14.68
CA ALA A 88 2.49 12.27 14.67
C ALA A 88 3.33 11.07 15.15
N TYR A 89 4.62 11.01 14.77
CA TYR A 89 5.45 9.82 14.94
C TYR A 89 6.73 10.03 15.76
N ASN A 90 7.15 11.28 15.97
CA ASN A 90 8.43 11.63 16.59
C ASN A 90 8.33 12.72 17.69
N ALA A 91 7.14 12.96 18.26
CA ALA A 91 6.91 14.08 19.19
C ALA A 91 7.94 14.12 20.34
N ASP A 92 8.32 12.96 20.86
CA ASP A 92 9.25 12.81 21.99
C ASP A 92 10.69 12.45 21.57
N SER A 93 11.05 12.61 20.28
CA SER A 93 12.37 12.17 19.79
C SER A 93 13.46 13.24 19.92
N GLY A 94 13.12 14.51 20.16
CA GLY A 94 14.07 15.63 20.25
C GLY A 94 14.86 15.91 18.96
N ARG A 95 14.41 15.38 17.82
CA ARG A 95 15.05 15.51 16.50
C ARG A 95 13.98 15.94 15.50
N ARG A 96 14.37 16.77 14.53
CA ARG A 96 13.51 17.13 13.41
C ARG A 96 13.78 16.22 12.21
N SER A 97 12.71 15.80 11.57
CA SER A 97 12.78 15.15 10.27
C SER A 97 13.08 16.19 9.19
N GLU A 98 13.95 15.82 8.25
CA GLU A 98 14.19 16.60 7.05
C GLU A 98 14.00 15.69 5.83
N SER A 99 12.95 15.95 5.08
CA SER A 99 12.69 15.29 3.80
C SER A 99 13.76 15.65 2.80
N ARG A 100 14.32 14.63 2.16
CA ARG A 100 15.38 14.75 1.15
C ARG A 100 14.90 14.28 -0.20
N TRP A 101 15.66 14.61 -1.26
CA TRP A 101 15.34 14.26 -2.64
C TRP A 101 14.94 12.79 -2.90
N PRO A 102 15.44 11.75 -2.19
CA PRO A 102 15.00 10.37 -2.45
C PRO A 102 13.52 10.17 -2.18
N LEU A 103 12.94 10.93 -1.24
CA LEU A 103 11.50 10.89 -0.97
C LEU A 103 10.68 11.32 -2.19
N ALA A 104 11.10 12.37 -2.89
CA ALA A 104 10.44 12.83 -4.10
C ALA A 104 10.43 11.75 -5.19
N VAL A 105 11.55 11.04 -5.37
CA VAL A 105 11.67 9.93 -6.33
C VAL A 105 10.71 8.79 -5.97
N ILE A 106 10.63 8.41 -4.69
CA ILE A 106 9.69 7.37 -4.23
C ILE A 106 8.25 7.80 -4.52
N ILE A 107 7.88 9.06 -4.25
CA ILE A 107 6.52 9.57 -4.50
C ILE A 107 6.20 9.50 -6.00
N VAL A 108 7.08 9.98 -6.87
CA VAL A 108 6.87 9.94 -8.33
C VAL A 108 6.72 8.50 -8.82
N ALA A 109 7.61 7.60 -8.40
CA ALA A 109 7.52 6.19 -8.75
C ALA A 109 6.23 5.54 -8.23
N THR A 110 5.82 5.89 -7.00
CA THR A 110 4.57 5.41 -6.39
C THR A 110 3.36 5.86 -7.20
N VAL A 111 3.31 7.12 -7.65
CA VAL A 111 2.23 7.60 -8.51
C VAL A 111 2.21 6.85 -9.84
N MET A 112 3.37 6.71 -10.50
CA MET A 112 3.45 6.02 -11.79
C MET A 112 2.94 4.58 -11.71
N VAL A 113 3.43 3.81 -10.73
CA VAL A 113 3.04 2.41 -10.55
C VAL A 113 1.62 2.29 -10.01
N GLY A 114 1.26 3.08 -8.99
CA GLY A 114 -0.04 3.02 -8.34
C GLY A 114 -1.19 3.45 -9.26
N ALA A 115 -1.02 4.52 -10.03
CA ALA A 115 -2.01 4.94 -11.01
C ALA A 115 -2.14 3.92 -12.15
N GLY A 116 -1.03 3.39 -12.66
CA GLY A 116 -1.04 2.33 -13.68
C GLY A 116 -1.78 1.08 -13.18
N MET A 117 -1.48 0.63 -11.96
CA MET A 117 -2.15 -0.52 -11.34
C MET A 117 -3.65 -0.25 -11.10
N LEU A 118 -4.03 0.96 -10.68
CA LEU A 118 -5.42 1.34 -10.50
C LEU A 118 -6.20 1.26 -11.82
N ILE A 119 -5.65 1.88 -12.88
CA ILE A 119 -6.25 1.87 -14.21
C ILE A 119 -6.37 0.43 -14.72
N ALA A 120 -5.30 -0.37 -14.63
CA ALA A 120 -5.32 -1.76 -15.05
C ALA A 120 -6.35 -2.60 -14.27
N THR A 121 -6.46 -2.38 -12.96
CA THR A 121 -7.44 -3.08 -12.10
C THR A 121 -8.87 -2.79 -12.53
N ILE A 122 -9.18 -1.52 -12.79
CA ILE A 122 -10.51 -1.09 -13.22
C ILE A 122 -10.81 -1.58 -14.64
N ALA A 123 -9.86 -1.43 -15.57
CA ALA A 123 -10.00 -1.89 -16.95
C ALA A 123 -10.27 -3.40 -17.01
N ARG A 124 -9.51 -4.20 -16.26
CA ARG A 124 -9.70 -5.66 -16.18
C ARG A 124 -11.04 -6.04 -15.56
N LEU A 125 -11.48 -5.33 -14.52
CA LEU A 125 -12.79 -5.56 -13.92
C LEU A 125 -13.91 -5.35 -14.96
N PHE A 126 -13.86 -4.26 -15.72
CA PHE A 126 -14.85 -3.99 -16.76
C PHE A 126 -14.80 -5.01 -17.89
N ASP A 127 -13.62 -5.43 -18.34
CA ASP A 127 -13.47 -6.48 -19.35
C ASP A 127 -14.10 -7.81 -18.89
N LEU A 128 -13.86 -8.23 -17.65
CA LEU A 128 -14.47 -9.44 -17.11
C LEU A 128 -15.99 -9.35 -16.99
N LEU A 129 -16.52 -8.20 -16.56
CA LEU A 129 -17.96 -8.04 -16.32
C LEU A 129 -18.79 -7.85 -17.60
N TYR A 130 -18.25 -7.16 -18.61
CA TYR A 130 -19.03 -6.76 -19.80
C TYR A 130 -18.65 -7.49 -21.08
N THR A 131 -17.42 -7.99 -21.18
CA THR A 131 -16.93 -8.69 -22.37
C THR A 131 -16.50 -10.12 -22.09
N GLY A 132 -16.64 -10.58 -20.85
CA GLY A 132 -16.26 -11.94 -20.44
C GLY A 132 -14.76 -12.21 -20.52
N GLY A 133 -13.94 -11.15 -20.48
CA GLY A 133 -12.47 -11.27 -20.54
C GLY A 133 -11.88 -11.30 -21.95
N ALA A 134 -12.60 -10.82 -22.97
CA ALA A 134 -12.17 -10.87 -24.37
C ALA A 134 -10.85 -10.12 -24.67
N TYR A 135 -10.44 -9.20 -23.79
CA TYR A 135 -9.24 -8.37 -23.98
C TYR A 135 -8.06 -8.74 -23.08
N GLY A 136 -8.16 -9.85 -22.34
CA GLY A 136 -7.06 -10.43 -21.56
C GLY A 136 -7.36 -10.54 -20.09
#